data_AF-A0A9P8FEV1-F1
#
_entry.id   AF-A0A9P8FEV1-F1
#
_cell.length_a   1.000
_cell.length_b   1.000
_cell.length_c   1.000
_cell.angle_alpha   90.00
_cell.angle_beta   90.00
_cell.angle_gamma   90.00
#
_symmetry.space_group_name_H-M   'P 1'
#
loop_
_entity.id
_entity.type
_entity.pdbx_description
1 polymer ?
#
loop_
_entity_poly.entity_id
_entity_poly.type
_entity_poly.pdbx_seq_one_letter_code
_entity_poly.pdbx_strand_id
1 'polypeptide(L)'
;MANKASLKPAEDFIEFVNASPTPFHAVYTASQRLEAAGYIKIKERDAWAHSLVPGGKYYLTRNSSTIIAFAIGNKWKPGNPIAMVGAHTDSCCLRLKPVSKRQSEGFIQIGVEAYGGGHWATWFDRDLSFAGRVMCKRADGGVEQKLVKVDRPICRIPNLAVHFGGSVPFEFNKENQLFPIAGLVEAELNRQGKTSEDAQKAEDQGSGSADFNPLKNATERHHPYVVEILAQEAGVKPDDILDFEIVLYDTQKSCLGGLNNELIFSARLDNLMMTYCAVQGLINSTSSNGKPLTDENTIRLIACFDHEEIGSTSAQGADSNILP
;
A
#
# COMPACT_ATOMS: atom_id res chain seq x y z
N MET A 1 12.56 -37.16 -20.32
CA MET A 1 11.65 -36.35 -19.49
C MET A 1 12.21 -34.95 -19.44
N ALA A 2 11.49 -33.94 -19.94
CA ALA A 2 11.97 -32.56 -19.90
C ALA A 2 12.13 -32.12 -18.43
N ASN A 3 13.26 -31.50 -18.10
CA ASN A 3 13.55 -31.04 -16.75
C ASN A 3 12.52 -29.95 -16.39
N LYS A 4 11.65 -30.20 -15.40
CA LYS A 4 10.60 -29.24 -15.01
C LYS A 4 11.29 -28.00 -14.44
N ALA A 5 11.04 -26.82 -15.03
CA ALA A 5 11.60 -25.58 -14.54
C ALA A 5 11.22 -25.36 -13.06
N SER A 6 12.14 -24.81 -12.28
CA SER A 6 11.90 -24.52 -10.86
C SER A 6 10.81 -23.45 -10.71
N LEU A 7 9.84 -23.70 -9.83
CA LEU A 7 8.77 -22.74 -9.50
C LEU A 7 9.19 -21.73 -8.43
N LYS A 8 10.38 -21.91 -7.84
CA LYS A 8 10.89 -21.07 -6.74
C LYS A 8 10.86 -19.56 -7.01
N PRO A 9 11.19 -19.05 -8.22
CA PRO A 9 11.07 -17.62 -8.50
C PRO A 9 9.63 -17.09 -8.46
N ALA A 10 8.66 -17.93 -8.86
CA ALA A 10 7.24 -17.58 -8.81
C ALA A 10 6.70 -17.64 -7.38
N GLU A 11 7.11 -18.63 -6.59
CA GLU A 11 6.79 -18.73 -5.16
C GLU A 11 7.33 -17.52 -4.36
N ASP A 12 8.58 -17.11 -4.63
CA ASP A 12 9.19 -15.94 -3.99
C ASP A 12 8.48 -14.63 -4.39
N PHE A 13 8.05 -14.50 -5.65
CA PHE A 13 7.19 -13.39 -6.07
C PHE A 13 5.83 -13.40 -5.35
N ILE A 14 5.21 -14.57 -5.21
CA ILE A 14 3.94 -14.73 -4.49
C ILE A 14 4.08 -14.27 -3.04
N GLU A 15 5.20 -14.58 -2.37
CA GLU A 15 5.50 -14.07 -1.03
C GLU A 15 5.61 -12.55 -1.02
N PHE A 16 6.36 -11.96 -1.97
CA PHE A 16 6.51 -10.51 -2.11
C PHE A 16 5.16 -9.79 -2.29
N VAL A 17 4.31 -10.23 -3.22
CA VAL A 17 3.04 -9.55 -3.53
C VAL A 17 1.99 -9.73 -2.42
N ASN A 18 2.01 -10.85 -1.69
CA ASN A 18 1.15 -11.08 -0.52
C ASN A 18 1.58 -10.24 0.69
N ALA A 19 2.88 -9.98 0.84
CA ALA A 19 3.41 -9.06 1.83
C ALA A 19 3.16 -7.58 1.49
N SER A 20 2.81 -7.28 0.22
CA SER A 20 2.75 -5.93 -0.34
C SER A 20 1.33 -5.52 -0.79
N PRO A 21 0.34 -5.37 0.11
CA PRO A 21 -1.00 -4.93 -0.25
C PRO A 21 -1.06 -3.45 -0.67
N THR A 22 -0.05 -2.65 -0.34
CA THR A 22 0.02 -1.20 -0.63
C THR A 22 1.42 -0.79 -1.11
N PRO A 23 1.57 0.40 -1.74
CA PRO A 23 2.88 0.94 -2.11
C PRO A 23 3.87 1.00 -0.93
N PHE A 24 3.35 1.37 0.26
CA PHE A 24 4.16 1.44 1.48
C PHE A 24 4.71 0.08 1.91
N HIS A 25 3.90 -0.97 1.80
CA HIS A 25 4.34 -2.33 2.08
C HIS A 25 5.27 -2.88 0.99
N ALA A 26 5.05 -2.52 -0.27
CA ALA A 26 5.94 -2.87 -1.38
C ALA A 26 7.35 -2.30 -1.17
N VAL A 27 7.46 -1.01 -0.84
CA VAL A 27 8.74 -0.37 -0.51
C VAL A 27 9.37 -0.95 0.75
N TYR A 28 8.60 -1.23 1.78
CA TYR A 28 9.10 -1.87 3.00
C TYR A 28 9.68 -3.26 2.70
N THR A 29 8.94 -4.11 2.00
CA THR A 29 9.37 -5.46 1.62
C THR A 29 10.59 -5.42 0.69
N ALA A 30 10.63 -4.51 -0.28
CA ALA A 30 11.79 -4.30 -1.14
C ALA A 30 13.02 -3.83 -0.35
N SER A 31 12.83 -2.92 0.62
CA SER A 31 13.90 -2.45 1.50
C SER A 31 14.49 -3.59 2.31
N GLN A 32 13.66 -4.45 2.92
CA GLN A 32 14.13 -5.61 3.68
C GLN A 32 14.96 -6.58 2.81
N ARG A 33 14.53 -6.81 1.56
CA ARG A 33 15.28 -7.65 0.60
C ARG A 33 16.63 -7.04 0.22
N LEU A 34 16.67 -5.72 0.00
CA LEU A 34 17.90 -4.98 -0.31
C LEU A 34 18.87 -4.99 0.88
N GLU A 35 18.38 -4.72 2.10
CA GLU A 35 19.17 -4.78 3.34
C GLU A 35 19.76 -6.18 3.55
N ALA A 36 18.97 -7.24 3.35
CA ALA A 36 19.44 -8.62 3.42
C ALA A 36 20.53 -8.95 2.36
N ALA A 37 20.52 -8.24 1.23
CA ALA A 37 21.55 -8.33 0.18
C ALA A 37 22.77 -7.41 0.41
N GLY A 38 22.83 -6.74 1.57
CA GLY A 38 23.92 -5.85 1.98
C GLY A 38 23.88 -4.47 1.33
N TYR A 39 22.70 -4.01 0.90
CA TYR A 39 22.50 -2.60 0.53
C TYR A 39 22.30 -1.76 1.79
N ILE A 40 22.86 -0.55 1.78
CA ILE A 40 22.80 0.38 2.91
C ILE A 40 21.74 1.45 2.62
N LYS A 41 20.81 1.65 3.56
CA LYS A 41 19.85 2.75 3.48
C LYS A 41 20.57 4.08 3.67
N ILE A 42 20.42 4.98 2.71
CA ILE A 42 20.87 6.37 2.83
C ILE A 42 19.66 7.29 3.01
N LYS A 43 19.85 8.41 3.72
CA LYS A 43 18.80 9.40 3.92
C LYS A 43 19.00 10.55 2.95
N GLU A 44 17.91 10.99 2.34
CA GLU A 44 17.89 12.11 1.40
C GLU A 44 18.39 13.44 2.01
N ARG A 45 18.26 13.59 3.33
CA ARG A 45 18.68 14.79 4.06
C ARG A 45 20.15 14.80 4.47
N ASP A 46 20.84 13.67 4.37
CA ASP A 46 22.23 13.55 4.79
C ASP A 46 23.16 13.94 3.61
N ALA A 47 24.34 14.48 3.91
CA ALA A 47 25.34 14.73 2.87
C ALA A 47 25.95 13.41 2.38
N TRP A 48 25.93 13.18 1.07
CA TRP A 48 26.37 11.90 0.47
C TRP A 48 27.83 11.89 -0.02
N ALA A 49 28.46 13.06 -0.15
CA ALA A 49 29.76 13.24 -0.81
C ALA A 49 30.89 12.35 -0.24
N HIS A 50 30.80 11.99 1.05
CA HIS A 50 31.79 11.15 1.73
C HIS A 50 31.27 9.72 2.04
N SER A 51 29.98 9.47 1.82
CA SER A 51 29.31 8.22 2.19
C SER A 51 29.19 7.26 1.01
N LEU A 52 29.15 7.78 -0.22
CA LEU A 52 29.03 6.97 -1.43
C LEU A 52 30.40 6.71 -2.05
N VAL A 53 30.80 5.43 -2.06
CA VAL A 53 32.08 4.97 -2.63
C VAL A 53 31.90 3.93 -3.74
N PRO A 54 32.82 3.86 -4.72
CA PRO A 54 32.88 2.76 -5.69
C PRO A 54 32.90 1.39 -4.99
N GLY A 55 32.15 0.44 -5.55
CA GLY A 55 31.89 -0.88 -4.95
C GLY A 55 30.76 -0.91 -3.91
N GLY A 56 30.24 0.25 -3.52
CA GLY A 56 29.15 0.35 -2.57
C GLY A 56 27.77 0.05 -3.16
N LYS A 57 26.85 -0.36 -2.27
CA LYS A 57 25.46 -0.73 -2.56
C LYS A 57 24.53 0.07 -1.66
N TYR A 58 23.64 0.87 -2.24
CA TYR A 58 22.84 1.84 -1.50
C TYR A 58 21.40 1.87 -1.99
N TYR A 59 20.51 2.32 -1.13
CA TYR A 59 19.14 2.65 -1.54
C TYR A 59 18.57 3.78 -0.68
N LEU A 60 17.58 4.47 -1.21
CA LEU A 60 16.80 5.48 -0.52
C LEU A 60 15.32 5.31 -0.80
N THR A 61 14.51 5.93 0.05
CA THR A 61 13.06 5.94 -0.08
C THR A 61 12.53 7.35 0.05
N ARG A 62 11.56 7.73 -0.78
CA ARG A 62 10.81 8.98 -0.63
C ARG A 62 9.34 8.68 -0.36
N ASN A 63 8.74 9.43 0.56
CA ASN A 63 7.39 9.23 1.06
C ASN A 63 7.11 7.81 1.64
N SER A 64 8.14 6.96 1.79
CA SER A 64 7.99 5.52 2.06
C SER A 64 7.20 4.75 0.99
N SER A 65 6.96 5.33 -0.20
CA SER A 65 6.21 4.70 -1.29
C SER A 65 6.98 4.65 -2.60
N THR A 66 8.10 5.36 -2.72
CA THR A 66 9.07 5.19 -3.81
C THR A 66 10.39 4.70 -3.28
N ILE A 67 11.05 3.83 -4.06
CA ILE A 67 12.37 3.30 -3.75
C ILE A 67 13.32 3.40 -4.94
N ILE A 68 14.51 3.94 -4.69
CA ILE A 68 15.63 3.93 -5.64
C ILE A 68 16.76 3.14 -4.99
N ALA A 69 17.27 2.14 -5.69
CA ALA A 69 18.42 1.36 -5.24
C ALA A 69 19.47 1.30 -6.33
N PHE A 70 20.75 1.39 -5.94
CA PHE A 70 21.85 1.39 -6.89
C PHE A 70 23.12 0.76 -6.32
N ALA A 71 23.92 0.21 -7.22
CA ALA A 71 25.23 -0.34 -6.94
C ALA A 71 26.27 0.34 -7.82
N ILE A 72 27.34 0.86 -7.20
CA ILE A 72 28.40 1.60 -7.89
C ILE A 72 29.51 0.63 -8.27
N GLY A 73 29.84 0.50 -9.56
CA GLY A 73 30.99 -0.29 -9.99
C GLY A 73 32.32 0.22 -9.43
N ASN A 74 33.28 -0.66 -9.13
CA ASN A 74 34.58 -0.27 -8.56
C ASN A 74 35.41 0.62 -9.50
N LYS A 75 35.17 0.52 -10.81
CA LYS A 75 35.85 1.33 -11.84
C LYS A 75 35.00 2.52 -12.30
N TRP A 76 33.85 2.76 -11.68
CA TRP A 76 33.00 3.89 -12.02
C TRP A 76 33.72 5.22 -11.70
N LYS A 77 33.58 6.20 -12.59
CA LYS A 77 34.08 7.57 -12.44
C LYS A 77 33.02 8.55 -12.95
N PRO A 78 32.98 9.81 -12.47
CA PRO A 78 32.09 10.82 -13.04
C PRO A 78 32.19 10.88 -14.57
N GLY A 79 31.05 10.81 -15.25
CA GLY A 79 30.94 10.70 -16.71
C GLY A 79 30.72 9.27 -17.24
N ASN A 80 30.87 8.24 -16.41
CA ASN A 80 30.55 6.87 -16.77
C ASN A 80 29.03 6.59 -16.81
N PRO A 81 28.60 5.50 -17.51
CA PRO A 81 27.18 5.22 -17.69
C PRO A 81 26.45 4.77 -16.42
N ILE A 82 25.13 4.86 -16.50
CA ILE A 82 24.16 4.28 -15.56
C ILE A 82 23.27 3.31 -16.35
N ALA A 83 23.15 2.08 -15.89
CA ALA A 83 22.19 1.10 -16.39
C ALA A 83 21.01 1.05 -15.42
N MET A 84 19.84 1.49 -15.88
CA MET A 84 18.66 1.66 -15.02
C MET A 84 17.44 0.87 -15.50
N VAL A 85 16.65 0.38 -14.54
CA VAL A 85 15.34 -0.23 -14.77
C VAL A 85 14.29 0.55 -13.98
N GLY A 86 13.21 0.95 -14.65
CA GLY A 86 12.06 1.62 -14.05
C GLY A 86 10.88 0.66 -13.84
N ALA A 87 10.15 0.84 -12.75
CA ALA A 87 8.86 0.20 -12.47
C ALA A 87 8.01 1.13 -11.57
N HIS A 88 6.84 0.68 -11.13
CA HIS A 88 6.07 1.38 -10.11
C HIS A 88 5.49 0.43 -9.04
N THR A 89 5.24 1.01 -7.87
CA THR A 89 4.83 0.30 -6.64
C THR A 89 3.34 0.39 -6.38
N ASP A 90 2.64 1.30 -7.04
CA ASP A 90 1.20 1.45 -6.91
C ASP A 90 0.43 0.60 -7.90
N SER A 91 -0.83 0.41 -7.54
CA SER A 91 -1.84 -0.30 -8.34
C SER A 91 -3.17 0.40 -8.12
N CYS A 92 -4.05 0.32 -9.11
CA CYS A 92 -5.44 0.71 -8.97
C CYS A 92 -6.09 0.11 -7.69
N CYS A 93 -6.68 0.95 -6.85
CA CYS A 93 -7.29 0.52 -5.59
C CYS A 93 -8.43 1.43 -5.11
N LEU A 94 -9.11 1.01 -4.04
CA LEU A 94 -10.03 1.85 -3.29
C LEU A 94 -9.35 2.36 -2.02
N ARG A 95 -9.32 3.68 -1.82
CA ARG A 95 -8.71 4.31 -0.63
C ARG A 95 -9.80 4.83 0.30
N LEU A 96 -9.58 4.82 1.61
CA LEU A 96 -10.49 5.50 2.54
C LEU A 96 -10.45 7.01 2.28
N LYS A 97 -11.63 7.63 2.19
CA LYS A 97 -11.74 9.10 2.12
C LYS A 97 -11.27 9.74 3.44
N PRO A 98 -10.80 11.00 3.43
CA PRO A 98 -10.42 11.73 4.65
C PRO A 98 -11.54 11.82 5.70
N VAL A 99 -12.80 11.78 5.25
CA VAL A 99 -13.98 11.55 6.10
C VAL A 99 -14.69 10.32 5.53
N SER A 100 -14.49 9.17 6.16
CA SER A 100 -15.02 7.89 5.67
C SER A 100 -16.25 7.40 6.43
N LYS A 101 -16.64 8.08 7.52
CA LYS A 101 -17.82 7.71 8.31
C LYS A 101 -19.10 7.84 7.47
N ARG A 102 -19.72 6.71 7.16
CA ARG A 102 -21.03 6.63 6.46
C ARG A 102 -21.91 5.55 7.08
N GLN A 103 -23.21 5.77 7.12
CA GLN A 103 -24.20 4.76 7.54
C GLN A 103 -25.40 4.84 6.62
N SER A 104 -26.03 3.70 6.37
CA SER A 104 -27.26 3.61 5.57
C SER A 104 -27.96 2.29 5.88
N GLU A 105 -29.29 2.32 6.03
CA GLU A 105 -30.12 1.12 6.22
C GLU A 105 -29.62 0.17 7.34
N GLY A 106 -29.14 0.73 8.46
CA GLY A 106 -28.62 -0.05 9.60
C GLY A 106 -27.22 -0.64 9.39
N PHE A 107 -26.58 -0.38 8.25
CA PHE A 107 -25.21 -0.80 7.95
C PHE A 107 -24.18 0.29 8.24
N ILE A 108 -23.04 -0.14 8.77
CA ILE A 108 -21.81 0.64 8.84
C ILE A 108 -21.16 0.56 7.46
N GLN A 109 -21.12 1.69 6.76
CA GLN A 109 -20.48 1.83 5.46
C GLN A 109 -19.18 2.63 5.58
N ILE A 110 -18.26 2.40 4.64
CA ILE A 110 -16.98 3.11 4.58
C ILE A 110 -16.95 3.96 3.31
N GLY A 111 -16.77 5.27 3.45
CA GLY A 111 -16.51 6.17 2.34
C GLY A 111 -15.15 5.87 1.72
N VAL A 112 -15.15 5.51 0.43
CA VAL A 112 -13.93 5.20 -0.34
C VAL A 112 -13.83 6.05 -1.60
N GLU A 113 -12.62 6.29 -2.07
CA GLU A 113 -12.31 6.92 -3.35
C GLU A 113 -11.62 5.93 -4.29
N ALA A 114 -11.86 6.09 -5.59
CA ALA A 114 -11.21 5.30 -6.64
C ALA A 114 -9.85 5.91 -6.97
N TYR A 115 -8.79 5.13 -6.81
CA TYR A 115 -7.42 5.50 -7.15
C TYR A 115 -7.00 4.79 -8.44
N GLY A 116 -6.66 5.56 -9.48
CA GLY A 116 -6.28 5.04 -10.79
C GLY A 116 -7.44 4.63 -11.71
N GLY A 117 -7.12 3.92 -12.78
CA GLY A 117 -8.03 3.45 -13.84
C GLY A 117 -8.70 2.10 -13.61
N GLY A 118 -8.92 1.68 -12.36
CA GLY A 118 -9.26 0.30 -12.00
C GLY A 118 -10.55 -0.26 -12.64
N HIS A 119 -10.58 -1.59 -12.81
CA HIS A 119 -11.77 -2.34 -13.16
C HIS A 119 -12.68 -2.55 -11.95
N TRP A 120 -13.41 -1.51 -11.54
CA TRP A 120 -14.15 -1.48 -10.27
C TRP A 120 -15.21 -2.56 -10.09
N ALA A 121 -15.71 -3.16 -11.17
CA ALA A 121 -16.65 -4.28 -11.10
C ALA A 121 -16.05 -5.51 -10.39
N THR A 122 -14.73 -5.72 -10.49
CA THR A 122 -14.06 -6.88 -9.90
C THR A 122 -13.89 -6.78 -8.38
N TRP A 123 -14.12 -5.60 -7.80
CA TRP A 123 -14.07 -5.34 -6.37
C TRP A 123 -15.37 -5.70 -5.65
N PHE A 124 -16.47 -5.88 -6.39
CA PHE A 124 -17.71 -6.39 -5.83
C PHE A 124 -17.54 -7.86 -5.43
N ASP A 125 -18.22 -8.23 -4.35
CA ASP A 125 -18.26 -9.59 -3.82
C ASP A 125 -16.89 -10.20 -3.45
N ARG A 126 -15.92 -9.34 -3.18
CA ARG A 126 -14.62 -9.69 -2.63
C ARG A 126 -14.59 -9.56 -1.11
N ASP A 127 -13.79 -10.42 -0.50
CA ASP A 127 -13.49 -10.37 0.93
C ASP A 127 -12.34 -9.38 1.13
N LEU A 128 -12.70 -8.15 1.52
CA LEU A 128 -11.78 -7.02 1.56
C LEU A 128 -11.32 -6.71 2.98
N SER A 129 -10.12 -6.17 3.08
CA SER A 129 -9.55 -5.66 4.32
C SER A 129 -8.74 -4.39 4.12
N PHE A 130 -8.20 -3.84 5.21
CA PHE A 130 -7.46 -2.59 5.26
C PHE A 130 -5.96 -2.83 5.37
N ALA A 131 -5.20 -2.11 4.56
CA ALA A 131 -3.76 -1.98 4.72
C ALA A 131 -3.31 -0.57 4.36
N GLY A 132 -2.18 -0.13 4.92
CA GLY A 132 -1.63 1.18 4.60
C GLY A 132 -0.64 1.68 5.64
N ARG A 133 -0.66 3.00 5.88
CA ARG A 133 0.14 3.65 6.92
C ARG A 133 -0.73 4.51 7.82
N VAL A 134 -0.33 4.59 9.08
CA VAL A 134 -0.90 5.51 10.08
C VAL A 134 0.19 6.47 10.56
N MET A 135 -0.18 7.72 10.78
CA MET A 135 0.66 8.73 11.40
C MET A 135 0.26 8.85 12.86
N CYS A 136 1.19 8.49 13.75
CA CYS A 136 0.95 8.41 15.18
C CYS A 136 1.75 9.46 15.93
N LYS A 137 1.17 10.02 16.98
CA LYS A 137 1.88 10.85 17.95
C LYS A 137 2.82 9.97 18.78
N ARG A 138 4.07 10.40 18.93
CA ARG A 138 5.04 9.79 19.85
C ARG A 138 4.91 10.39 21.23
N ALA A 139 5.39 9.64 22.23
CA ALA A 139 5.43 10.09 23.62
C ALA A 139 6.21 11.40 23.83
N ASP A 140 7.21 11.69 22.98
CA ASP A 140 8.02 12.91 23.03
C ASP A 140 7.46 14.06 22.19
N GLY A 141 6.22 13.94 21.68
CA GLY A 141 5.56 14.95 20.87
C GLY A 141 5.91 14.92 19.38
N GLY A 142 6.82 14.04 18.95
CA GLY A 142 7.09 13.81 17.54
C GLY A 142 5.96 13.04 16.82
N VAL A 143 6.10 12.87 15.51
CA VAL A 143 5.22 12.02 14.69
C VAL A 143 6.02 10.83 14.16
N GLU A 144 5.42 9.65 14.21
CA GLU A 144 5.97 8.42 13.66
C GLU A 144 4.97 7.81 12.66
N GLN A 145 5.49 7.26 11.57
CA GLN A 145 4.70 6.50 10.61
C GLN A 145 4.77 5.01 10.98
N LYS A 146 3.63 4.33 11.06
CA LYS A 146 3.57 2.87 11.21
C LYS A 146 2.79 2.22 10.06
N LEU A 147 3.26 1.07 9.60
CA LEU A 147 2.51 0.24 8.65
C LEU A 147 1.44 -0.55 9.40
N VAL A 148 0.28 -0.71 8.78
CA VAL A 148 -0.83 -1.50 9.31
C VAL A 148 -1.40 -2.39 8.21
N LYS A 149 -1.76 -3.61 8.58
CA LYS A 149 -2.41 -4.58 7.70
C LYS A 149 -3.29 -5.51 8.53
N VAL A 150 -4.60 -5.37 8.40
CA VAL A 150 -5.56 -6.22 9.10
C VAL A 150 -5.69 -7.54 8.33
N ASP A 151 -5.04 -8.62 8.77
CA ASP A 151 -5.00 -9.89 8.02
C ASP A 151 -6.24 -10.79 8.25
N ARG A 152 -7.43 -10.20 8.09
CA ARG A 152 -8.74 -10.88 8.06
C ARG A 152 -9.74 -10.04 7.27
N PRO A 153 -10.76 -10.62 6.64
CA PRO A 153 -11.79 -9.84 5.96
C PRO A 153 -12.62 -9.04 6.97
N ILE A 154 -12.83 -7.76 6.66
CA ILE A 154 -13.57 -6.82 7.53
C ILE A 154 -14.58 -5.98 6.78
N CYS A 155 -14.56 -5.97 5.45
CA CYS A 155 -15.58 -5.30 4.67
C CYS A 155 -15.81 -5.98 3.32
N ARG A 156 -16.98 -5.70 2.73
CA ARG A 156 -17.38 -6.24 1.43
C ARG A 156 -18.22 -5.23 0.68
N ILE A 157 -18.07 -5.18 -0.64
CA ILE A 157 -18.95 -4.42 -1.54
C ILE A 157 -19.93 -5.42 -2.15
N PRO A 158 -21.17 -5.54 -1.66
CA PRO A 158 -22.09 -6.56 -2.16
C PRO A 158 -22.68 -6.17 -3.52
N ASN A 159 -22.92 -7.15 -4.39
CA ASN A 159 -23.76 -6.95 -5.56
C ASN A 159 -25.24 -6.84 -5.18
N LEU A 160 -25.99 -6.09 -6.00
CA LEU A 160 -27.45 -6.17 -5.98
C LEU A 160 -27.89 -7.52 -6.57
N ALA A 161 -28.85 -8.18 -5.93
CA ALA A 161 -29.36 -9.45 -6.43
C ALA A 161 -29.99 -9.30 -7.83
N VAL A 162 -29.68 -10.25 -8.72
CA VAL A 162 -30.09 -10.24 -10.14
C VAL A 162 -31.61 -10.09 -10.34
N HIS A 163 -32.42 -10.60 -9.40
CA HIS A 163 -33.87 -10.49 -9.40
C HIS A 163 -34.38 -9.04 -9.46
N PHE A 164 -33.61 -8.08 -8.96
CA PHE A 164 -33.95 -6.65 -8.96
C PHE A 164 -33.26 -5.87 -10.09
N GLY A 165 -32.25 -6.45 -10.75
CA GLY A 165 -31.50 -5.81 -11.83
C GLY A 165 -32.05 -6.09 -13.22
N GLY A 166 -32.82 -7.16 -13.41
CA GLY A 166 -33.24 -7.59 -14.75
C GLY A 166 -32.06 -8.07 -15.61
N SER A 167 -32.20 -7.98 -16.94
CA SER A 167 -31.20 -8.46 -17.91
C SER A 167 -30.23 -7.38 -18.41
N VAL A 168 -30.10 -6.25 -17.70
CA VAL A 168 -29.15 -5.19 -18.08
C VAL A 168 -27.71 -5.55 -17.70
N PRO A 169 -26.71 -5.07 -18.48
CA PRO A 169 -25.31 -5.16 -18.11
C PRO A 169 -25.06 -4.59 -16.71
N PHE A 170 -24.09 -5.15 -15.99
CA PHE A 170 -23.72 -4.68 -14.66
C PHE A 170 -23.11 -3.27 -14.73
N GLU A 171 -23.92 -2.27 -14.39
CA GLU A 171 -23.52 -0.86 -14.29
C GLU A 171 -23.72 -0.37 -12.85
N PHE A 172 -22.80 0.46 -12.37
CA PHE A 172 -22.87 1.04 -11.03
C PHE A 172 -22.22 2.41 -10.99
N ASN A 173 -22.75 3.26 -10.12
CA ASN A 173 -22.20 4.57 -9.81
C ASN A 173 -21.14 4.45 -8.70
N LYS A 174 -19.93 4.93 -8.98
CA LYS A 174 -18.79 4.83 -8.05
C LYS A 174 -18.98 5.60 -6.73
N GLU A 175 -19.83 6.63 -6.71
CA GLU A 175 -20.07 7.47 -5.53
C GLU A 175 -21.34 7.06 -4.76
N ASN A 176 -22.12 6.11 -5.26
CA ASN A 176 -23.35 5.66 -4.58
C ASN A 176 -23.35 4.15 -4.27
N GLN A 177 -22.67 3.35 -5.09
CA GLN A 177 -22.81 1.89 -5.10
C GLN A 177 -21.48 1.14 -4.89
N LEU A 178 -20.37 1.85 -4.67
CA LEU A 178 -19.04 1.26 -4.44
C LEU A 178 -18.63 1.28 -2.96
N PHE A 179 -19.57 1.56 -2.05
CA PHE A 179 -19.26 1.64 -0.62
C PHE A 179 -19.22 0.26 0.04
N PRO A 180 -18.08 -0.11 0.65
CA PRO A 180 -17.99 -1.32 1.44
C PRO A 180 -18.86 -1.24 2.69
N ILE A 181 -19.53 -2.34 3.00
CA ILE A 181 -20.18 -2.59 4.28
C ILE A 181 -19.15 -3.25 5.21
N ALA A 182 -18.97 -2.70 6.40
CA ALA A 182 -18.01 -3.19 7.40
C ALA A 182 -18.69 -3.78 8.66
N GLY A 183 -20.00 -3.63 8.82
CA GLY A 183 -20.73 -4.17 9.97
C GLY A 183 -22.15 -3.65 10.09
N LEU A 184 -22.80 -4.00 11.20
CA LEU A 184 -24.14 -3.56 11.58
C LEU A 184 -24.05 -2.47 12.64
N VAL A 185 -24.88 -1.42 12.53
CA VAL A 185 -24.94 -0.34 13.52
C VAL A 185 -25.36 -0.88 14.89
N GLU A 186 -26.35 -1.77 14.94
CA GLU A 186 -26.81 -2.39 16.18
C GLU A 186 -25.70 -3.16 16.91
N ALA A 187 -24.89 -3.93 16.17
CA ALA A 187 -23.78 -4.68 16.74
C ALA A 187 -22.73 -3.75 17.36
N GLU A 188 -22.48 -2.59 16.73
CA GLU A 188 -21.56 -1.58 17.26
C GLU A 188 -22.11 -0.87 18.49
N LEU A 189 -23.40 -0.57 18.53
CA LEU A 189 -24.05 0.00 19.72
C LEU A 189 -23.97 -0.96 20.92
N ASN A 190 -24.27 -2.23 20.68
CA ASN A 190 -24.15 -3.28 21.68
C ASN A 190 -22.70 -3.42 22.19
N ARG A 191 -21.70 -3.32 21.29
CA ARG A 191 -20.27 -3.34 21.66
C ARG A 191 -19.90 -2.18 22.60
N GLN A 192 -20.48 -1.00 22.38
CA GLN A 192 -20.25 0.18 23.22
C GLN A 192 -21.10 0.21 24.50
N GLY A 193 -22.02 -0.75 24.70
CA GLY A 193 -22.99 -0.72 25.79
C GLY A 193 -23.98 0.45 25.70
N LYS A 194 -24.22 0.96 24.48
CA LYS A 194 -25.15 2.07 24.19
C LYS A 194 -26.42 1.55 23.55
N THR A 195 -27.53 2.25 23.77
CA THR A 195 -28.81 1.97 23.10
C THR A 195 -28.95 2.77 21.81
N SER A 196 -29.89 2.38 20.95
CA SER A 196 -30.26 3.12 19.73
C SER A 196 -30.72 4.56 20.02
N GLU A 197 -31.35 4.78 21.19
CA GLU A 197 -31.80 6.09 21.66
C GLU A 197 -30.62 7.00 22.07
N ASP A 198 -29.54 6.42 22.59
CA ASP A 198 -28.32 7.16 22.95
C ASP A 198 -27.57 7.69 21.71
N ALA A 199 -27.66 6.97 20.59
CA ALA A 199 -27.05 7.37 19.32
C ALA A 199 -27.76 8.58 18.71
N GLN A 200 -29.10 8.59 18.72
CA GLN A 200 -29.90 9.71 18.20
C GLN A 200 -29.69 11.01 19.02
N LYS A 201 -29.55 10.90 20.35
CA LYS A 201 -29.25 12.06 21.21
C LYS A 201 -27.86 12.66 20.96
N ALA A 202 -26.88 11.86 20.54
CA ALA A 202 -25.53 12.35 20.26
C ALA A 202 -25.42 13.12 18.93
N GLU A 203 -26.28 12.82 17.95
CA GLU A 203 -26.35 13.58 16.69
C GLU A 203 -26.99 14.97 16.86
N ASP A 204 -27.93 15.12 17.80
CA ASP A 204 -28.69 16.36 18.03
C ASP A 204 -27.92 17.41 18.86
N GLN A 205 -26.85 17.02 19.57
CA GLN A 205 -26.08 17.91 20.46
C GLN A 205 -24.92 18.65 19.77
N GLY A 206 -24.79 18.59 18.44
CA GLY A 206 -23.65 19.12 17.67
C GLY A 206 -23.59 20.64 17.45
N SER A 207 -24.43 21.47 18.11
CA SER A 207 -24.56 22.92 17.80
C SER A 207 -24.07 23.88 18.90
N GLY A 208 -23.08 23.49 19.71
CA GLY A 208 -22.35 24.40 20.59
C GLY A 208 -21.16 25.06 19.88
N SER A 209 -20.82 26.32 20.20
CA SER A 209 -19.72 27.06 19.59
C SER A 209 -18.36 26.36 19.81
N ALA A 210 -17.93 25.58 18.84
CA ALA A 210 -16.62 24.93 18.86
C ALA A 210 -15.53 25.94 18.46
N ASP A 211 -14.42 25.93 19.20
CA ASP A 211 -13.17 26.55 18.75
C ASP A 211 -12.84 26.08 17.32
N PHE A 212 -12.31 26.98 16.49
CA PHE A 212 -11.97 26.64 15.11
C PHE A 212 -10.89 25.55 15.09
N ASN A 213 -11.29 24.32 14.76
CA ASN A 213 -10.39 23.22 14.52
C ASN A 213 -10.50 22.78 13.05
N PRO A 214 -9.45 22.98 12.22
CA PRO A 214 -9.53 22.70 10.79
C PRO A 214 -9.78 21.22 10.46
N LEU A 215 -9.45 20.29 11.37
CA LEU A 215 -9.76 18.87 11.23
C LEU A 215 -10.28 18.30 12.56
N LYS A 216 -11.44 17.67 12.51
CA LYS A 216 -11.97 16.87 13.63
C LYS A 216 -11.06 15.68 13.93
N ASN A 217 -11.15 15.14 15.14
CA ASN A 217 -10.39 13.97 15.54
C ASN A 217 -10.70 12.76 14.63
N ALA A 218 -9.75 11.82 14.52
CA ALA A 218 -9.90 10.65 13.63
C ALA A 218 -11.19 9.86 13.93
N THR A 219 -11.57 9.70 15.20
CA THR A 219 -12.78 9.00 15.65
C THR A 219 -14.09 9.72 15.33
N GLU A 220 -14.03 11.00 14.92
CA GLU A 220 -15.19 11.76 14.45
C GLU A 220 -15.29 11.73 12.92
N ARG A 221 -14.16 11.73 12.22
CA ARG A 221 -14.08 11.63 10.75
C ARG A 221 -14.35 10.21 10.22
N HIS A 222 -14.08 9.21 11.05
CA HIS A 222 -14.19 7.79 10.72
C HIS A 222 -15.04 7.07 11.78
N HIS A 223 -15.51 5.85 11.50
CA HIS A 223 -16.15 5.06 12.54
C HIS A 223 -15.16 4.75 13.66
N PRO A 224 -15.49 4.97 14.95
CA PRO A 224 -14.57 4.73 16.05
C PRO A 224 -13.93 3.34 16.03
N TYR A 225 -14.72 2.30 15.73
CA TYR A 225 -14.20 0.93 15.68
C TYR A 225 -13.17 0.71 14.54
N VAL A 226 -13.29 1.43 13.43
CA VAL A 226 -12.26 1.40 12.37
C VAL A 226 -10.95 1.97 12.91
N VAL A 227 -11.00 3.11 13.60
CA VAL A 227 -9.82 3.74 14.21
C VAL A 227 -9.20 2.84 15.28
N GLU A 228 -10.03 2.18 16.10
CA GLU A 228 -9.57 1.21 17.10
C GLU A 228 -8.84 0.02 16.47
N ILE A 229 -9.36 -0.55 15.38
CA ILE A 229 -8.69 -1.64 14.64
C ILE A 229 -7.32 -1.16 14.11
N LEU A 230 -7.27 0.02 13.49
CA LEU A 230 -6.01 0.56 12.97
C LEU A 230 -5.01 0.85 14.12
N ALA A 231 -5.49 1.33 15.25
CA ALA A 231 -4.67 1.58 16.44
C ALA A 231 -4.10 0.29 17.03
N GLN A 232 -4.91 -0.76 17.07
CA GLN A 232 -4.48 -2.10 17.49
C GLN A 232 -3.37 -2.64 16.59
N GLU A 233 -3.55 -2.58 15.27
CA GLU A 233 -2.52 -3.02 14.30
C GLU A 233 -1.23 -2.20 14.41
N ALA A 234 -1.35 -0.90 14.70
CA ALA A 234 -0.21 -0.01 14.90
C ALA A 234 0.44 -0.13 16.30
N GLY A 235 -0.21 -0.83 17.24
CA GLY A 235 0.23 -0.90 18.64
C GLY A 235 0.26 0.46 19.33
N VAL A 236 -0.76 1.30 19.10
CA VAL A 236 -0.93 2.63 19.72
C VAL A 236 -2.34 2.81 20.26
N LYS A 237 -2.62 3.91 20.97
CA LYS A 237 -4.01 4.23 21.36
C LYS A 237 -4.75 4.91 20.19
N PRO A 238 -6.08 4.78 20.10
CA PRO A 238 -6.87 5.50 19.09
C PRO A 238 -6.62 7.02 19.09
N ASP A 239 -6.46 7.62 20.27
CA ASP A 239 -6.19 9.06 20.42
C ASP A 239 -4.79 9.48 19.95
N ASP A 240 -3.87 8.52 19.78
CA ASP A 240 -2.54 8.79 19.25
C ASP A 240 -2.53 8.79 17.71
N ILE A 241 -3.61 8.36 17.03
CA ILE A 241 -3.72 8.42 15.57
C ILE A 241 -4.07 9.85 15.15
N LEU A 242 -3.16 10.48 14.41
CA LEU A 242 -3.34 11.81 13.85
C LEU A 242 -4.07 11.75 12.51
N ASP A 243 -3.59 10.89 11.61
CA ASP A 243 -4.20 10.64 10.31
C ASP A 243 -3.70 9.32 9.72
N PHE A 244 -4.27 8.90 8.58
CA PHE A 244 -3.83 7.68 7.91
C PHE A 244 -4.09 7.68 6.40
N GLU A 245 -3.35 6.84 5.70
CA GLU A 245 -3.62 6.48 4.31
C GLU A 245 -3.84 4.97 4.24
N ILE A 246 -5.10 4.58 4.08
CA ILE A 246 -5.54 3.19 4.06
C ILE A 246 -6.17 2.87 2.71
N VAL A 247 -5.78 1.74 2.16
CA VAL A 247 -6.37 1.15 0.96
C VAL A 247 -7.12 -0.12 1.34
N LEU A 248 -8.15 -0.44 0.56
CA LEU A 248 -8.77 -1.75 0.58
C LEU A 248 -7.92 -2.72 -0.25
N TYR A 249 -7.80 -3.96 0.22
CA TYR A 249 -7.15 -5.03 -0.52
C TYR A 249 -7.94 -6.34 -0.40
N ASP A 250 -7.86 -7.18 -1.43
CA ASP A 250 -8.41 -8.54 -1.42
C ASP A 250 -7.60 -9.43 -0.46
N THR A 251 -8.29 -10.08 0.47
CA THR A 251 -7.68 -10.99 1.44
C THR A 251 -7.35 -12.36 0.85
N GLN A 252 -7.89 -12.69 -0.34
CA GLN A 252 -7.49 -13.87 -1.10
C GLN A 252 -5.98 -13.79 -1.41
N LYS A 253 -5.21 -14.72 -0.86
CA LYS A 253 -3.76 -14.78 -1.10
C LYS A 253 -3.49 -15.13 -2.57
N SER A 254 -2.49 -14.49 -3.15
CA SER A 254 -1.96 -14.84 -4.46
C SER A 254 -1.42 -16.28 -4.44
N CYS A 255 -1.58 -17.00 -5.55
CA CYS A 255 -1.20 -18.40 -5.66
C CYS A 255 -0.78 -18.80 -7.08
N LEU A 256 -0.21 -20.01 -7.20
CA LEU A 256 -0.06 -20.68 -8.48
C LEU A 256 -1.39 -21.33 -8.88
N GLY A 257 -1.67 -21.36 -10.18
CA GLY A 257 -2.88 -21.96 -10.74
C GLY A 257 -2.69 -22.42 -12.18
N GLY A 258 -3.78 -22.83 -12.82
CA GLY A 258 -3.75 -23.54 -14.09
C GLY A 258 -3.66 -25.06 -13.90
N LEU A 259 -3.92 -25.83 -14.96
CA LEU A 259 -3.97 -27.30 -14.89
C LEU A 259 -2.62 -27.92 -14.47
N ASN A 260 -1.53 -27.19 -14.65
CA ASN A 260 -0.16 -27.63 -14.38
C ASN A 260 0.58 -26.71 -13.39
N ASN A 261 -0.11 -25.80 -12.70
CA ASN A 261 0.49 -24.71 -11.90
C ASN A 261 1.40 -23.80 -12.74
N GLU A 262 1.00 -23.53 -13.99
CA GLU A 262 1.75 -22.71 -14.95
C GLU A 262 1.38 -21.22 -14.95
N LEU A 263 0.36 -20.83 -14.18
CA LEU A 263 -0.13 -19.45 -14.06
C LEU A 263 0.06 -18.91 -12.63
N ILE A 264 0.10 -17.58 -12.51
CA ILE A 264 0.05 -16.87 -11.23
C ILE A 264 -1.28 -16.12 -11.16
N PHE A 265 -2.08 -16.37 -10.12
CA PHE A 265 -3.28 -15.61 -9.83
C PHE A 265 -2.97 -14.64 -8.69
N SER A 266 -3.03 -13.34 -8.95
CA SER A 266 -2.65 -12.33 -7.98
C SER A 266 -3.34 -11.01 -8.26
N ALA A 267 -3.72 -10.31 -7.20
CA ALA A 267 -3.94 -8.87 -7.26
C ALA A 267 -2.60 -8.15 -7.51
N ARG A 268 -2.64 -6.92 -8.05
CA ARG A 268 -1.48 -6.02 -8.14
C ARG A 268 -0.30 -6.56 -8.97
N LEU A 269 -0.53 -7.49 -9.90
CA LEU A 269 0.51 -7.91 -10.86
C LEU A 269 1.08 -6.68 -11.57
N ASP A 270 0.17 -5.82 -12.03
CA ASP A 270 0.44 -4.45 -12.44
C ASP A 270 0.66 -3.57 -11.18
N ASN A 271 1.87 -3.13 -10.86
CA ASN A 271 3.16 -3.49 -11.48
C ASN A 271 4.16 -4.08 -10.48
N LEU A 272 3.65 -4.69 -9.41
CA LEU A 272 4.49 -5.30 -8.39
C LEU A 272 5.32 -6.46 -8.93
N MET A 273 4.90 -7.08 -10.04
CA MET A 273 5.72 -8.07 -10.74
C MET A 273 7.01 -7.46 -11.26
N MET A 274 6.95 -6.30 -11.93
CA MET A 274 8.16 -5.63 -12.43
C MET A 274 8.98 -5.01 -11.31
N THR A 275 8.33 -4.45 -10.28
CA THR A 275 9.04 -3.97 -9.08
C THR A 275 9.82 -5.11 -8.42
N TYR A 276 9.22 -6.28 -8.22
CA TYR A 276 9.91 -7.45 -7.71
C TYR A 276 11.07 -7.89 -8.61
N CYS A 277 10.83 -8.00 -9.92
CA CYS A 277 11.86 -8.40 -10.89
C CYS A 277 13.02 -7.40 -10.93
N ALA A 278 12.77 -6.09 -10.81
CA ALA A 278 13.79 -5.06 -10.76
C ALA A 278 14.65 -5.20 -9.49
N VAL A 279 14.01 -5.31 -8.31
CA VAL A 279 14.70 -5.51 -7.03
C VAL A 279 15.53 -6.78 -7.05
N GLN A 280 14.93 -7.90 -7.42
CA GLN A 280 15.62 -9.19 -7.44
C GLN A 280 16.72 -9.24 -8.52
N GLY A 281 16.50 -8.59 -9.67
CA GLY A 281 17.49 -8.45 -10.74
C GLY A 281 18.73 -7.69 -10.28
N LEU A 282 18.54 -6.55 -9.60
CA LEU A 282 19.64 -5.77 -9.04
C LEU A 282 20.41 -6.56 -7.98
N ILE A 283 19.69 -7.18 -7.03
CA ILE A 283 20.26 -8.06 -5.99
C ILE A 283 21.09 -9.17 -6.63
N ASN A 284 20.50 -9.94 -7.55
CA ASN A 284 21.17 -11.05 -8.22
C ASN A 284 22.41 -10.59 -8.99
N SER A 285 22.35 -9.44 -9.67
CA SER A 285 23.48 -8.89 -10.42
C SER A 285 24.70 -8.62 -9.52
N THR A 286 24.46 -8.29 -8.25
CA THR A 286 25.49 -7.93 -7.26
C THR A 286 25.79 -9.05 -6.24
N SER A 287 25.18 -10.22 -6.42
CA SER A 287 25.45 -11.41 -5.63
C SER A 287 26.76 -12.09 -6.04
N SER A 288 27.20 -13.10 -5.27
CA SER A 288 28.39 -13.92 -5.60
C SER A 288 28.26 -14.66 -6.94
N ASN A 289 27.02 -14.93 -7.38
CA ASN A 289 26.73 -15.61 -8.65
C ASN A 289 26.51 -14.62 -9.81
N GLY A 290 26.46 -13.31 -9.51
CA GLY A 290 26.33 -12.24 -10.50
C GLY A 290 27.68 -11.76 -11.04
N LYS A 291 27.64 -10.79 -11.95
CA LYS A 291 28.86 -10.13 -12.44
C LYS A 291 29.42 -9.22 -11.33
N PRO A 292 30.62 -9.49 -10.78
CA PRO A 292 31.19 -8.71 -9.69
C PRO A 292 31.32 -7.23 -10.04
N LEU A 293 31.27 -6.37 -9.01
CA LEU A 293 31.48 -4.93 -9.18
C LEU A 293 32.96 -4.57 -9.42
N THR A 294 33.90 -5.49 -9.23
CA THR A 294 35.36 -5.26 -9.29
C THR A 294 35.83 -4.69 -10.63
N ASP A 295 35.25 -5.16 -11.74
CA ASP A 295 35.54 -4.69 -13.09
C ASP A 295 34.38 -3.89 -13.71
N GLU A 296 33.39 -3.53 -12.91
CA GLU A 296 32.23 -2.76 -13.35
C GLU A 296 32.56 -1.27 -13.41
N ASN A 297 32.25 -0.65 -14.54
CA ASN A 297 32.41 0.79 -14.75
C ASN A 297 31.06 1.53 -14.81
N THR A 298 29.95 0.83 -14.60
CA THR A 298 28.57 1.33 -14.67
C THR A 298 27.94 1.40 -13.27
N ILE A 299 27.05 2.37 -13.03
CA ILE A 299 26.11 2.28 -11.89
C ILE A 299 24.92 1.43 -12.33
N ARG A 300 24.62 0.37 -11.60
CA ARG A 300 23.39 -0.42 -11.81
C ARG A 300 22.32 0.15 -10.90
N LEU A 301 21.16 0.52 -11.44
CA LEU A 301 20.13 1.26 -10.71
C LEU A 301 18.75 0.68 -10.99
N ILE A 302 17.88 0.72 -9.98
CA ILE A 302 16.44 0.58 -10.14
C ILE A 302 15.75 1.80 -9.57
N ALA A 303 14.63 2.19 -10.17
CA ALA A 303 13.73 3.20 -9.66
C ALA A 303 12.29 2.67 -9.74
N CYS A 304 11.69 2.44 -8.57
CA CYS A 304 10.31 1.98 -8.46
C CYS A 304 9.48 3.12 -7.85
N PHE A 305 8.72 3.81 -8.71
CA PHE A 305 7.98 5.02 -8.38
C PHE A 305 6.60 4.72 -7.83
N ASP A 306 6.04 5.69 -7.12
CA ASP A 306 4.63 5.70 -6.74
C ASP A 306 3.83 6.52 -7.76
N HIS A 307 2.50 6.51 -7.66
CA HIS A 307 1.62 7.39 -8.42
C HIS A 307 1.66 7.25 -9.95
N GLU A 308 2.08 6.11 -10.51
CA GLU A 308 2.03 5.89 -11.96
C GLU A 308 0.59 5.90 -12.47
N GLU A 309 -0.30 5.23 -11.73
CA GLU A 309 -1.71 5.00 -12.08
C GLU A 309 -2.55 6.30 -12.14
N ILE A 310 -1.97 7.41 -11.68
CA ILE A 310 -2.57 8.75 -11.66
C ILE A 310 -1.73 9.80 -12.41
N GLY A 311 -0.73 9.38 -13.17
CA GLY A 311 0.04 10.24 -14.09
C GLY A 311 1.40 10.72 -13.58
N SER A 312 1.94 10.17 -12.48
CA SER A 312 3.31 10.38 -12.00
C SER A 312 3.70 11.81 -11.56
N THR A 313 2.78 12.76 -11.56
CA THR A 313 3.03 14.19 -11.24
C THR A 313 2.94 14.46 -9.74
N SER A 314 3.87 13.91 -8.97
CA SER A 314 3.96 14.12 -7.52
C SER A 314 5.40 14.13 -7.04
N ALA A 315 5.68 14.44 -5.76
CA ALA A 315 7.04 14.47 -5.24
C ALA A 315 7.76 13.10 -5.26
N GLN A 316 7.01 12.00 -5.33
CA GLN A 316 7.50 10.62 -5.39
C GLN A 316 7.17 9.92 -6.73
N GLY A 317 6.48 10.60 -7.64
CA GLY A 317 6.19 10.03 -8.96
C GLY A 317 7.38 10.11 -9.91
N ALA A 318 7.25 9.47 -11.07
CA ALA A 318 8.31 9.44 -12.07
C ALA A 318 8.64 10.83 -12.67
N ASP A 319 7.70 11.77 -12.66
CA ASP A 319 7.91 13.15 -13.12
C ASP A 319 8.50 14.07 -12.02
N SER A 320 9.02 13.47 -10.94
CA SER A 320 9.63 14.19 -9.83
C SER A 320 11.14 14.38 -9.99
N ASN A 321 11.71 15.18 -9.10
CA ASN A 321 13.16 15.37 -8.98
C ASN A 321 13.86 14.28 -8.13
N ILE A 322 13.23 13.12 -7.90
CA ILE A 322 13.87 12.08 -7.06
C ILE A 322 14.99 11.35 -7.81
N LEU A 323 14.86 11.18 -9.12
CA LEU A 323 15.82 10.45 -9.94
C LEU A 323 16.87 11.37 -10.61
N PRO A 324 16.50 12.49 -11.27
CA PRO A 324 17.47 13.46 -11.79
C PRO A 324 18.20 14.19 -10.66
#